data_AF-A0A0Q5HWW3-F1
#
_entry.id   AF-A0A0Q5HWW3-F1
#
_cell.length_a   1.000
_cell.length_b   1.000
_cell.length_c   1.000
_cell.angle_alpha   90.00
_cell.angle_beta   90.00
_cell.angle_gamma   90.00
#
_symmetry.space_group_name_H-M   'P 1'
#
loop_
_entity.id
_entity.type
_entity.pdbx_description
1 polymer ?
#
loop_
_entity_poly.entity_id
_entity_poly.type
_entity_poly.pdbx_seq_one_letter_code
_entity_poly.pdbx_strand_id
1 'polypeptide(L)'
;MPFFDPTEEEERSFLSVLRHTVLEGPLQLMRFTSATANHEAAYGRKDKKTGLYASYWMYASEIEELLDEATGAGPYGMKIIKEASSRWAICDDWSDLGHLWLMTIPPGRTLNAYFGFAKFQPKVSRKTQEETGRKTTNSYPGGSIQLVVRLSNNEARWVTGPLRTVDMSSKKLRALRAAGEGKR
;
A
#
# COMPACT_ATOMS: atom_id res chain seq x y z
N MET A 1 0.90 19.95 6.41
CA MET A 1 1.57 18.65 6.15
C MET A 1 2.99 18.92 5.72
N PRO A 2 4.01 18.30 6.34
CA PRO A 2 5.39 18.50 5.90
C PRO A 2 5.59 17.95 4.50
N PHE A 3 6.37 18.67 3.69
CA PHE A 3 6.97 18.13 2.48
C PHE A 3 8.03 17.09 2.88
N PHE A 4 8.28 16.11 2.02
CA PHE A 4 9.33 15.13 2.26
C PHE A 4 10.03 14.79 0.96
N ASP A 5 11.30 14.41 1.06
CA ASP A 5 12.09 13.94 -0.08
C ASP A 5 12.11 12.40 -0.07
N PRO A 6 11.74 11.73 -1.19
CA PRO A 6 11.91 10.29 -1.33
C PRO A 6 13.35 9.87 -1.01
N THR A 7 13.51 8.72 -0.39
CA THR A 7 14.82 8.10 -0.18
C THR A 7 15.31 7.48 -1.48
N GLU A 8 16.63 7.26 -1.61
CA GLU A 8 17.19 6.55 -2.77
C GLU A 8 16.62 5.12 -2.93
N GLU A 9 16.17 4.49 -1.84
CA GLU A 9 15.55 3.15 -1.88
C GLU A 9 14.14 3.24 -2.47
N GLU A 10 13.35 4.24 -2.05
CA GLU A 10 12.04 4.52 -2.62
C GLU A 10 12.16 4.87 -4.10
N GLU A 11 13.07 5.77 -4.49
CA GLU A 11 13.28 6.14 -5.91
C GLU A 11 13.68 4.95 -6.78
N ARG A 12 14.58 4.08 -6.29
CA ARG A 12 15.02 2.87 -7.02
C ARG A 12 13.92 1.85 -7.24
N SER A 13 12.81 1.98 -6.51
CA SER A 13 11.70 1.05 -6.57
C SER A 13 10.72 1.35 -7.72
N PHE A 14 10.89 2.47 -8.43
CA PHE A 14 10.05 2.88 -9.56
C PHE A 14 10.80 2.85 -10.91
N LEU A 15 10.05 2.71 -12.01
CA LEU A 15 10.59 2.68 -13.39
C LEU A 15 11.10 4.04 -13.88
N SER A 16 10.60 5.13 -13.31
CA SER A 16 10.86 6.50 -13.75
C SER A 16 10.90 7.44 -12.54
N VAL A 17 11.19 8.72 -12.79
CA VAL A 17 11.22 9.76 -11.77
C VAL A 17 9.88 9.81 -11.02
N LEU A 18 9.97 9.72 -9.69
CA LEU A 18 8.83 9.92 -8.79
C LEU A 18 8.28 11.33 -8.96
N ARG A 19 6.95 11.44 -9.10
CA ARG A 19 6.26 12.72 -9.20
C ARG A 19 5.57 13.05 -7.89
N HIS A 20 5.79 14.27 -7.40
CA HIS A 20 5.04 14.78 -6.26
C HIS A 20 3.57 14.99 -6.63
N THR A 21 2.68 14.71 -5.67
CA THR A 21 1.26 15.02 -5.75
C THR A 21 0.69 15.34 -4.37
N VAL A 22 -0.48 15.97 -4.37
CA VAL A 22 -1.28 16.19 -3.16
C VAL A 22 -2.56 15.38 -3.30
N LEU A 23 -2.77 14.47 -2.37
CA LEU A 23 -3.99 13.67 -2.28
C LEU A 23 -5.01 14.44 -1.44
N GLU A 24 -6.19 14.68 -2.01
CA GLU A 24 -7.27 15.42 -1.35
C GLU A 24 -8.41 14.47 -0.99
N GLY A 25 -8.93 14.58 0.24
CA GLY A 25 -10.05 13.76 0.69
C GLY A 25 -11.41 14.25 0.19
N PRO A 26 -12.44 13.38 0.11
CA PRO A 26 -12.44 12.00 0.55
C PRO A 26 -11.70 11.07 -0.42
N LEU A 27 -10.67 10.38 0.07
CA LEU A 27 -9.88 9.44 -0.73
C LEU A 27 -9.49 8.23 0.12
N GLN A 28 -9.54 7.04 -0.48
CA GLN A 28 -9.11 5.81 0.18
C GLN A 28 -7.88 5.22 -0.47
N LEU A 29 -6.90 4.91 0.37
CA LEU A 29 -5.70 4.19 0.00
C LEU A 29 -5.61 2.84 0.71
N MET A 30 -4.93 1.90 0.09
CA MET A 30 -4.77 0.52 0.56
C MET A 30 -3.29 0.13 0.62
N ARG A 31 -2.92 -0.64 1.64
CA ARG A 31 -1.58 -1.20 1.82
C ARG A 31 -1.67 -2.66 2.21
N PHE A 32 -0.94 -3.53 1.51
CA PHE A 32 -0.83 -4.95 1.87
C PHE A 32 0.40 -5.19 2.75
N THR A 33 0.30 -6.13 3.69
CA THR A 33 1.39 -6.50 4.60
C THR A 33 1.12 -7.88 5.23
N SER A 34 2.15 -8.54 5.75
CA SER A 34 2.01 -9.72 6.64
C SER A 34 1.67 -9.31 8.07
N ALA A 35 1.81 -8.03 8.42
CA ALA A 35 1.69 -7.58 9.80
C ALA A 35 0.24 -7.72 10.31
N THR A 36 0.08 -8.59 11.31
CA THR A 36 -1.20 -9.02 11.89
C THR A 36 -1.63 -8.23 13.13
N ALA A 37 -0.74 -7.48 13.80
CA ALA A 37 -1.06 -6.96 15.14
C ALA A 37 -0.47 -5.59 15.54
N ASN A 38 0.58 -5.07 14.89
CA ASN A 38 1.19 -3.80 15.30
C ASN A 38 0.82 -2.64 14.38
N HIS A 39 0.14 -1.62 14.92
CA HIS A 39 -0.19 -0.38 14.21
C HIS A 39 1.03 0.31 13.58
N GLU A 40 2.20 0.25 14.22
CA GLU A 40 3.44 0.79 13.64
C GLU A 40 3.81 0.10 12.33
N ALA A 41 3.60 -1.21 12.24
CA ALA A 41 3.84 -1.95 11.01
C ALA A 41 2.81 -1.58 9.93
N ALA A 42 1.64 -1.04 10.28
CA ALA A 42 0.65 -0.51 9.34
C ALA A 42 1.11 0.80 8.71
N TYR A 43 1.76 1.66 9.50
CA TYR A 43 2.25 2.97 9.07
C TYR A 43 3.55 2.88 8.26
N GLY A 44 4.29 1.79 8.44
CA GLY A 44 5.55 1.52 7.76
C GLY A 44 6.77 1.84 8.63
N ARG A 45 7.92 1.99 7.98
CA ARG A 45 9.18 2.22 8.68
C ARG A 45 9.24 3.67 9.15
N LYS A 46 9.48 3.87 10.45
CA LYS A 46 9.71 5.21 10.99
C LYS A 46 11.06 5.74 10.50
N ASP A 47 11.04 6.83 9.75
CA ASP A 47 12.22 7.58 9.36
C ASP A 47 12.77 8.34 10.58
N LYS A 48 14.02 8.07 10.95
CA LYS A 48 14.68 8.70 12.10
C LYS A 48 14.94 10.20 11.89
N LYS A 49 15.08 10.65 10.64
CA LYS A 49 15.38 12.05 10.29
C LYS A 49 14.12 12.91 10.33
N THR A 50 13.02 12.42 9.76
CA THR A 50 11.77 13.18 9.68
C THR A 50 10.76 12.84 10.77
N GLY A 51 10.94 11.72 11.47
CA GLY A 51 10.01 11.20 12.48
C GLY A 51 8.71 10.63 11.90
N LEU A 52 8.56 10.63 10.58
CA LEU A 52 7.37 10.16 9.86
C LEU A 52 7.47 8.66 9.55
N TYR A 53 6.34 7.99 9.44
CA TYR A 53 6.26 6.61 8.99
C TYR A 53 6.15 6.57 7.47
N ALA A 54 7.15 5.99 6.82
CA ALA A 54 7.20 5.83 5.37
C ALA A 54 6.68 4.46 4.97
N SER A 55 5.74 4.45 4.02
CA SER A 55 5.24 3.21 3.43
C SER A 55 4.67 3.43 2.03
N TYR A 56 4.52 2.31 1.34
CA TYR A 56 3.89 2.28 0.03
C TYR A 56 2.38 2.00 0.11
N TRP A 57 1.61 2.70 -0.72
CA TRP A 57 0.14 2.65 -0.77
C TRP A 57 -0.35 2.56 -2.21
N MET A 58 -1.57 2.09 -2.39
CA MET A 58 -2.30 2.02 -3.67
C MET A 58 -3.64 2.73 -3.54
N TYR A 59 -4.18 3.21 -4.66
CA TYR A 59 -5.56 3.68 -4.68
C TYR A 59 -6.52 2.51 -4.44
N ALA A 60 -7.48 2.69 -3.53
CA ALA A 60 -8.47 1.65 -3.26
C ALA A 60 -9.37 1.35 -4.46
N SER A 61 -9.58 2.33 -5.34
CA SER A 61 -10.37 2.19 -6.57
C SER A 61 -9.79 1.15 -7.53
N GLU A 62 -8.45 1.04 -7.65
CA GLU A 62 -7.83 0.03 -8.52
C GLU A 62 -8.16 -1.40 -8.04
N ILE A 63 -8.24 -1.61 -6.72
CA ILE A 63 -8.63 -2.90 -6.15
C ILE A 63 -10.15 -3.12 -6.26
N GLU A 64 -10.94 -2.05 -6.15
CA GLU A 64 -12.39 -2.11 -6.35
C GLU A 64 -12.75 -2.58 -7.76
N GLU A 65 -12.10 -2.03 -8.79
CA GLU A 65 -12.26 -2.45 -10.19
C GLU A 65 -11.89 -3.92 -10.39
N LEU A 66 -10.74 -4.37 -9.84
CA LEU A 66 -10.35 -5.78 -9.90
C LEU A 66 -11.35 -6.73 -9.25
N LEU A 67 -11.95 -6.29 -8.14
CA LEU A 67 -12.96 -7.02 -7.39
C LEU A 67 -14.28 -7.08 -8.16
N ASP A 68 -14.66 -6.01 -8.84
CA ASP A 68 -15.88 -5.95 -9.68
C ASP A 68 -15.73 -6.77 -10.98
N GLU A 69 -14.55 -6.81 -11.58
CA GLU A 69 -14.23 -7.65 -12.75
C GLU A 69 -14.20 -9.15 -12.42
N ALA A 70 -14.10 -9.52 -11.14
CA ALA A 70 -14.10 -10.91 -10.73
C ALA A 70 -15.55 -11.45 -10.71
N THR A 71 -15.97 -12.07 -11.81
CA THR A 71 -17.26 -12.75 -11.93
C THR A 71 -17.21 -14.14 -11.24
N GLY A 72 -17.85 -14.28 -10.07
CA GLY A 72 -18.25 -15.60 -9.53
C GLY A 72 -18.10 -15.80 -8.02
N ALA A 73 -19.12 -16.37 -7.36
CA ALA A 73 -19.14 -16.60 -5.91
C ALA A 73 -17.94 -17.43 -5.41
N GLY A 74 -16.93 -16.75 -4.85
CA GLY A 74 -15.73 -17.38 -4.27
C GLY A 74 -14.84 -16.36 -3.56
N PRO A 75 -13.81 -16.80 -2.80
CA PRO A 75 -12.93 -15.90 -2.04
C PRO A 75 -12.01 -15.11 -2.97
N TYR A 76 -12.48 -13.96 -3.44
CA TYR A 76 -11.79 -13.10 -4.41
C TYR A 76 -10.43 -12.55 -3.93
N GLY A 77 -10.15 -12.60 -2.63
CA GLY A 77 -8.89 -12.07 -2.11
C GLY A 77 -7.65 -12.81 -2.57
N MET A 78 -7.72 -14.08 -3.01
CA MET A 78 -6.57 -14.75 -3.64
C MET A 78 -6.23 -14.15 -5.02
N LYS A 79 -7.23 -13.70 -5.78
CA LYS A 79 -7.01 -12.96 -7.04
C LYS A 79 -6.37 -11.61 -6.73
N ILE A 80 -6.85 -10.90 -5.71
CA ILE A 80 -6.25 -9.63 -5.24
C ILE A 80 -4.79 -9.83 -4.85
N ILE A 81 -4.47 -10.85 -4.05
CA ILE A 81 -3.09 -11.16 -3.64
C ILE A 81 -2.21 -11.40 -4.87
N LYS A 82 -2.70 -12.16 -5.86
CA LYS A 82 -1.97 -12.43 -7.09
C LYS A 82 -1.72 -11.17 -7.91
N GLU A 83 -2.75 -10.37 -8.16
CA GLU A 83 -2.64 -9.14 -8.94
C GLU A 83 -1.79 -8.09 -8.21
N ALA A 84 -1.91 -7.99 -6.89
CA ALA A 84 -1.09 -7.09 -6.10
C ALA A 84 0.36 -7.48 -6.02
N SER A 85 0.62 -8.78 -5.91
CA SER A 85 1.96 -9.31 -6.08
C SER A 85 2.53 -8.99 -7.45
N SER A 86 1.75 -9.11 -8.54
CA SER A 86 2.29 -8.93 -9.89
C SER A 86 2.45 -7.47 -10.31
N ARG A 87 1.51 -6.58 -9.98
CA ARG A 87 1.42 -5.23 -10.57
C ARG A 87 2.00 -4.11 -9.71
N TRP A 88 1.88 -4.21 -8.39
CA TRP A 88 2.16 -3.12 -7.45
C TRP A 88 3.36 -3.39 -6.54
N ALA A 89 4.33 -4.17 -7.02
CA ALA A 89 5.37 -4.75 -6.19
C ALA A 89 6.36 -3.72 -5.60
N ILE A 90 5.93 -3.07 -4.52
CA ILE A 90 6.76 -2.63 -3.40
C ILE A 90 5.89 -2.79 -2.14
N CYS A 91 6.03 -3.88 -1.41
CA CYS A 91 5.55 -3.94 -0.03
C CYS A 91 6.79 -4.20 0.82
N ASP A 92 7.00 -3.34 1.82
CA ASP A 92 8.26 -3.19 2.57
C ASP A 92 8.89 -4.49 3.07
N ASP A 93 8.14 -5.57 3.18
CA ASP A 93 8.65 -6.93 3.23
C ASP A 93 7.69 -7.86 2.48
N TRP A 94 8.29 -8.82 1.76
CA TRP A 94 7.69 -9.72 0.78
C TRP A 94 6.80 -10.77 1.46
N SER A 95 5.75 -10.24 2.06
CA SER A 95 4.75 -10.94 2.84
C SER A 95 3.82 -11.74 1.95
N ASP A 96 3.08 -12.66 2.56
CA ASP A 96 1.98 -13.41 1.94
C ASP A 96 0.79 -12.52 1.49
N LEU A 97 0.88 -11.19 1.73
CA LEU A 97 -0.17 -10.19 1.49
C LEU A 97 -1.49 -10.59 2.17
N GLY A 98 -1.43 -11.40 3.23
CA GLY A 98 -2.60 -11.92 3.93
C GLY A 98 -3.41 -10.85 4.64
N HIS A 99 -2.80 -9.69 4.92
CA HIS A 99 -3.43 -8.56 5.56
C HIS A 99 -3.38 -7.29 4.72
N LEU A 100 -4.38 -6.47 4.94
CA LEU A 100 -4.63 -5.21 4.29
C LEU A 100 -4.90 -4.14 5.35
N TRP A 101 -4.33 -2.96 5.14
CA TRP A 101 -4.65 -1.75 5.88
C TRP A 101 -5.26 -0.72 4.93
N LEU A 102 -6.26 0.00 5.43
CA LEU A 102 -7.01 0.98 4.68
C LEU A 102 -6.83 2.34 5.33
N MET A 103 -6.36 3.33 4.57
CA MET A 103 -6.32 4.72 5.00
C MET A 103 -7.46 5.48 4.33
N THR A 104 -8.27 6.19 5.11
CA THR A 104 -9.32 7.06 4.59
C THR A 104 -8.96 8.52 4.89
N ILE A 105 -8.53 9.25 3.87
CA ILE A 105 -8.26 10.69 3.95
C ILE A 105 -9.60 11.42 4.05
N PRO A 106 -9.89 12.14 5.16
CA PRO A 106 -11.19 12.78 5.35
C PRO A 106 -11.43 13.97 4.41
N PRO A 107 -12.69 14.37 4.16
CA PRO A 107 -13.01 15.58 3.41
C PRO A 107 -12.30 16.82 3.95
N GLY A 108 -11.77 17.66 3.05
CA GLY A 108 -11.05 18.89 3.42
C GLY A 108 -9.66 18.66 4.04
N ARG A 109 -9.18 17.41 4.09
CA ARG A 109 -7.81 17.07 4.47
C ARG A 109 -6.99 16.72 3.24
N THR A 110 -5.69 16.98 3.32
CA THR A 110 -4.73 16.72 2.25
C THR A 110 -3.51 15.95 2.76
N LEU A 111 -2.88 15.20 1.86
CA LEU A 111 -1.71 14.38 2.14
C LEU A 111 -0.70 14.49 1.00
N ASN A 112 0.54 14.84 1.32
CA ASN A 112 1.62 14.78 0.34
C ASN A 112 1.94 13.33 0.02
N ALA A 113 2.08 13.04 -1.27
CA ALA A 113 2.53 11.75 -1.74
C ALA A 113 3.48 11.92 -2.93
N TYR A 114 4.27 10.89 -3.19
CA TYR A 114 4.91 10.72 -4.47
C TYR A 114 4.29 9.52 -5.16
N PHE A 115 4.20 9.56 -6.49
CA PHE A 115 3.72 8.45 -7.26
C PHE A 115 4.65 8.12 -8.43
N GLY A 116 4.62 6.86 -8.83
CA GLY A 116 5.32 6.39 -10.01
C GLY A 116 4.85 4.98 -10.38
N PHE A 117 5.31 4.50 -11.53
CA PHE A 117 5.10 3.12 -11.94
C PHE A 117 6.08 2.20 -11.20
N ALA A 118 5.56 1.22 -10.46
CA ALA A 118 6.37 0.25 -9.73
C ALA A 118 7.30 -0.49 -10.71
N LYS A 119 8.56 -0.62 -10.34
CA LYS A 119 9.55 -1.37 -11.13
C LYS A 119 9.33 -2.87 -11.01
N PHE A 120 9.88 -3.60 -11.96
CA PHE A 120 10.20 -5.01 -11.78
C PHE A 120 11.01 -5.25 -10.49
N GLN A 121 10.58 -6.21 -9.66
CA GLN A 121 11.26 -6.53 -8.39
C GLN A 121 11.49 -8.04 -8.20
N PRO A 122 12.62 -8.47 -7.61
CA PRO A 122 12.93 -9.89 -7.37
C PRO A 122 12.23 -10.46 -6.13
N LYS A 123 11.64 -11.67 -6.19
CA LYS A 123 10.82 -12.31 -5.11
C LYS A 123 11.38 -12.30 -3.66
N VAL A 124 12.65 -11.98 -3.48
CA VAL A 124 13.34 -11.92 -2.21
C VAL A 124 14.09 -10.60 -2.18
N SER A 125 13.91 -9.80 -1.12
CA SER A 125 14.60 -8.52 -0.95
C SER A 125 16.11 -8.71 -1.02
N ARG A 126 16.85 -7.71 -1.53
CA ARG A 126 18.32 -7.78 -1.60
C ARG A 126 18.94 -8.10 -0.24
N LYS A 127 18.47 -7.45 0.82
CA LYS A 127 18.89 -7.69 2.19
C LYS A 127 18.67 -9.15 2.59
N THR A 128 17.50 -9.72 2.34
CA THR A 128 17.23 -11.14 2.64
C THR A 128 18.09 -12.09 1.80
N GLN A 129 18.38 -11.76 0.54
CA GLN A 129 19.32 -12.54 -0.29
C GLN A 129 20.74 -12.51 0.30
N GLU A 130 21.19 -11.36 0.80
CA GLU A 130 22.49 -11.18 1.45
C GLU A 130 22.55 -11.93 2.80
N GLU A 131 21.48 -11.88 3.60
CA GLU A 131 21.42 -12.52 4.93
C GLU A 131 21.25 -14.04 4.88
N THR A 132 20.49 -14.56 3.91
CA THR A 132 20.09 -15.98 3.87
C THR A 132 20.74 -16.77 2.74
N GLY A 133 21.41 -16.10 1.79
CA GLY A 133 21.92 -16.72 0.56
C GLY A 133 20.84 -17.19 -0.42
N ARG A 134 19.55 -17.06 -0.06
CA ARG A 134 18.43 -17.48 -0.89
C ARG A 134 18.27 -16.55 -2.08
N LYS A 135 18.73 -16.98 -3.26
CA LYS A 135 18.45 -16.30 -4.53
C LYS A 135 17.06 -16.67 -5.04
N THR A 136 16.49 -15.84 -5.91
CA THR A 136 15.24 -16.16 -6.60
C THR A 136 15.34 -15.81 -8.08
N THR A 137 14.82 -16.69 -8.93
CA THR A 137 14.59 -16.45 -10.36
C THR A 137 13.20 -15.87 -10.63
N ASN A 138 12.32 -15.88 -9.62
CA ASN A 138 10.97 -15.35 -9.72
C ASN A 138 10.97 -13.86 -9.43
N SER A 139 10.11 -13.15 -10.13
CA SER A 139 10.02 -11.71 -10.06
C SER A 139 8.58 -11.26 -10.23
N TYR A 140 8.32 -10.05 -9.74
CA TYR A 140 7.09 -9.36 -9.99
C TYR A 140 7.31 -8.33 -11.10
N PRO A 141 6.48 -8.35 -12.16
CA PRO A 141 6.68 -7.46 -13.30
C PRO A 141 6.53 -5.98 -12.95
N GLY A 142 5.72 -5.64 -11.94
CA GLY A 142 5.39 -4.26 -11.62
C GLY A 142 4.52 -3.62 -12.69
N GLY A 143 4.63 -2.30 -12.85
CA GLY A 143 4.02 -1.55 -13.95
C GLY A 143 2.74 -0.81 -13.60
N SER A 144 2.18 -0.96 -12.40
CA SER A 144 1.07 -0.13 -11.94
C SER A 144 1.53 1.05 -11.08
N ILE A 145 0.65 2.04 -10.93
CA ILE A 145 0.91 3.22 -10.11
C ILE A 145 0.95 2.82 -8.63
N GLN A 146 1.97 3.30 -7.93
CA GLN A 146 2.08 3.14 -6.50
C GLN A 146 2.48 4.47 -5.87
N LEU A 147 2.00 4.68 -4.65
CA LEU A 147 2.19 5.88 -3.87
C LEU A 147 3.23 5.64 -2.77
N VAL A 148 4.18 6.56 -2.63
CA VAL A 148 4.98 6.71 -1.41
C VAL A 148 4.31 7.77 -0.55
N VAL A 149 3.99 7.40 0.68
CA VAL A 149 3.33 8.27 1.64
C VAL A 149 4.12 8.28 2.93
N ARG A 150 4.25 9.46 3.54
CA ARG A 150 4.80 9.60 4.89
C ARG A 150 3.76 10.13 5.86
N LEU A 151 3.49 9.37 6.91
CA LEU A 151 2.46 9.64 7.90
C LEU A 151 3.07 10.17 9.20
N SER A 152 2.47 11.20 9.78
CA SER A 152 2.70 11.54 11.19
C SER A 152 1.73 10.74 12.08
N ASN A 153 1.86 10.90 13.40
CA ASN A 153 0.91 10.33 14.37
C ASN A 153 -0.52 10.84 14.18
N ASN A 154 -0.73 11.99 13.52
CA ASN A 154 -2.08 12.51 13.26
C ASN A 154 -2.76 11.72 12.13
N GLU A 155 -2.05 11.49 11.02
CA GLU A 155 -2.61 10.76 9.88
C GLU A 155 -2.65 9.25 10.10
N ALA A 156 -1.81 8.74 11.00
CA ALA A 156 -1.92 7.38 11.52
C ALA A 156 -3.34 7.05 12.04
N ARG A 157 -4.11 8.05 12.49
CA ARG A 157 -5.50 7.88 12.95
C ARG A 157 -6.49 7.63 11.80
N TRP A 158 -6.10 7.91 10.57
CA TRP A 158 -6.90 7.66 9.36
C TRP A 158 -6.78 6.22 8.85
N VAL A 159 -5.84 5.46 9.42
CA VAL A 159 -5.55 4.08 9.04
C VAL A 159 -6.40 3.11 9.87
N THR A 160 -6.96 2.11 9.22
CA THR A 160 -7.81 1.07 9.81
C THR A 160 -7.39 -0.31 9.34
N GLY A 161 -7.55 -1.32 10.20
CA GLY A 161 -7.13 -2.69 9.93
C GLY A 161 -6.59 -3.38 11.20
N PRO A 162 -5.90 -4.53 11.04
CA PRO A 162 -5.70 -5.23 9.78
C PRO A 162 -6.99 -5.93 9.33
N LEU A 163 -7.27 -5.84 8.03
CA LEU A 163 -8.32 -6.60 7.36
C LEU A 163 -7.69 -7.82 6.70
N ARG A 164 -8.36 -8.97 6.76
CA ARG A 164 -7.92 -10.15 5.98
C ARG A 164 -8.18 -9.91 4.51
N THR A 165 -7.13 -10.02 3.68
CA THR A 165 -7.24 -9.82 2.23
C THR A 165 -8.21 -10.80 1.60
N VAL A 166 -8.21 -12.06 2.06
CA VAL A 166 -9.12 -13.12 1.57
C VAL A 166 -10.60 -12.81 1.78
N ASP A 167 -10.92 -11.96 2.76
CA ASP A 167 -12.28 -11.57 3.12
C ASP A 167 -12.71 -10.26 2.43
N MET A 168 -11.97 -9.79 1.43
CA MET A 168 -12.26 -8.55 0.70
C MET A 168 -13.21 -8.78 -0.47
N SER A 169 -14.20 -7.88 -0.56
CA SER A 169 -15.15 -7.76 -1.65
C SER A 169 -15.40 -6.29 -1.94
N SER A 170 -15.85 -5.95 -3.16
CA SER A 170 -16.12 -4.56 -3.54
C SER A 170 -17.19 -3.94 -2.63
N LYS A 171 -18.23 -4.71 -2.29
CA LYS A 171 -19.25 -4.32 -1.30
C LYS A 171 -18.63 -3.94 0.06
N LYS A 172 -17.68 -4.73 0.57
CA LYS A 172 -17.04 -4.46 1.87
C LYS A 172 -16.14 -3.23 1.79
N LEU A 173 -15.42 -3.03 0.69
CA LEU A 173 -14.59 -1.85 0.47
C LEU A 173 -15.43 -0.56 0.42
N ARG A 174 -16.55 -0.58 -0.32
CA ARG A 174 -17.53 0.52 -0.36
C ARG A 174 -18.14 0.82 1.00
N ALA A 175 -18.50 -0.21 1.76
CA ALA A 175 -19.04 -0.04 3.11
C ALA A 175 -18.03 0.64 4.06
N LEU A 176 -16.74 0.30 3.96
CA LEU A 176 -15.68 0.94 4.72
C LEU A 176 -15.49 2.42 4.33
N ARG A 177 -15.71 2.78 3.05
CA ARG A 177 -15.74 4.18 2.59
C ARG A 177 -16.84 4.98 3.27
N ALA A 178 -18.06 4.47 3.20
CA ALA A 178 -19.22 5.12 3.81
C ALA A 178 -19.07 5.27 5.34
N ALA A 179 -18.49 4.26 6.01
CA ALA A 179 -18.24 4.32 7.45
C ALA A 179 -17.18 5.36 7.84
N GLY A 180 -16.19 5.62 6.98
CA GLY A 180 -15.19 6.67 7.17
C GLY A 180 -15.75 8.08 7.00
N GLU A 181 -16.74 8.26 6.13
CA GLU A 181 -17.42 9.54 5.89
C GLU A 181 -18.42 9.92 7.00
N GLY A 182 -18.95 8.91 7.73
CA GLY A 182 -19.93 9.08 8.80
C GLY A 182 -19.37 9.41 10.20
N LYS A 183 -18.05 9.32 10.41
CA LYS A 183 -17.40 9.74 11.66
C LYS A 183 -17.12 11.25 11.61
N ARG A 184 -18.14 12.04 11.95
CA ARG A 184 -18.05 13.49 12.20
C ARG A 184 -17.79 13.77 13.67
#